data_AF-A0A521AR69-F1
#
_entry.id   AF-A0A521AR69-F1
#
_cell.length_a   1.000
_cell.length_b   1.000
_cell.length_c   1.000
_cell.angle_alpha   90.00
_cell.angle_beta   90.00
_cell.angle_gamma   90.00
#
_symmetry.space_group_name_H-M   'P 1'
#
loop_
_entity.id
_entity.type
_entity.pdbx_description
1 polymer ?
#
loop_
_entity_poly.entity_id
_entity_poly.type
_entity_poly.pdbx_seq_one_letter_code
_entity_poly.pdbx_strand_id
1 'polypeptide(L)'
;MRFKLKILFLCFAQICASQTVNINQLFIDGEKAYLESDFSLAKEIYTKITLDKPSNKDGWFNLGASKLKLGENENACEDFYQAYLLQDREAQKMIQENCPNFRNGLIMSLNDVEEKPKFLYGKKEYLLVVGNGLNPKYISLLNTRFKWSGIMSKYKGSISILFQINKLNKLDVKIFRISGNQKEAEIIKKEILSILDDLVVYVSAKSGGINVDLWDKWFLTFNFLMVPSR
;
A
#
# COMPACT_ATOMS: atom_id res chain seq x y z
N MET A 1 38.44 -51.52 43.97
CA MET A 1 38.50 -51.01 42.57
C MET A 1 37.07 -50.87 42.07
N ARG A 2 36.52 -49.76 41.58
CA ARG A 2 37.05 -48.46 41.14
C ARG A 2 35.97 -47.38 41.40
N PHE A 3 36.47 -46.15 41.44
CA PHE A 3 35.82 -44.87 41.67
C PHE A 3 34.66 -44.49 40.72
N LYS A 4 33.66 -43.82 41.31
CA LYS A 4 32.96 -42.58 40.89
C LYS A 4 33.15 -42.11 39.43
N LEU A 5 32.06 -41.75 38.77
CA LEU A 5 31.88 -40.38 38.26
C LEU A 5 30.40 -40.03 38.06
N LYS A 6 29.93 -39.04 38.81
CA LYS A 6 28.65 -38.35 38.60
C LYS A 6 28.75 -37.54 37.31
N ILE A 7 27.81 -37.70 36.39
CA ILE A 7 27.49 -36.67 35.41
C ILE A 7 26.03 -36.28 35.64
N LEU A 8 25.88 -35.27 36.49
CA LEU A 8 24.67 -34.48 36.62
C LEU A 8 24.58 -33.64 35.34
N PHE A 9 23.78 -34.08 34.37
CA PHE A 9 23.53 -33.30 33.16
C PHE A 9 22.65 -32.11 33.55
N LEU A 10 23.29 -30.95 33.75
CA LEU A 10 22.62 -29.71 34.09
C LEU A 10 21.68 -29.30 32.94
N CYS A 11 20.42 -29.14 33.29
CA CYS A 11 19.39 -28.51 32.49
C CYS A 11 19.82 -27.10 32.07
N PHE A 12 20.05 -26.89 30.78
CA PHE A 12 19.86 -25.61 30.10
C PHE A 12 19.33 -25.87 28.69
N ALA A 13 18.22 -26.60 28.59
CA ALA A 13 17.35 -26.44 27.43
C ALA A 13 16.64 -25.11 27.63
N GLN A 14 17.09 -24.10 26.87
CA GLN A 14 16.48 -22.79 26.78
C GLN A 14 14.96 -22.95 26.67
N ILE A 15 14.26 -22.48 27.69
CA ILE A 15 12.85 -22.13 27.57
C ILE A 15 12.84 -20.88 26.67
N CYS A 16 12.91 -21.07 25.36
CA CYS A 16 12.28 -20.14 24.45
C CYS A 16 10.78 -20.31 24.69
N ALA A 17 10.28 -19.66 25.74
CA ALA A 17 8.87 -19.35 25.83
C ALA A 17 8.61 -18.40 24.65
N SER A 18 8.28 -19.00 23.50
CA SER A 18 7.59 -18.28 22.45
C SER A 18 6.24 -17.93 23.02
N GLN A 19 6.18 -16.82 23.76
CA GLN A 19 4.92 -16.18 24.08
C GLN A 19 4.39 -15.74 22.72
N THR A 20 3.44 -16.50 22.18
CA THR A 20 2.66 -16.05 21.04
C THR A 20 1.91 -14.81 21.51
N VAL A 21 2.50 -13.65 21.23
CA VAL A 21 1.93 -12.35 21.55
C VAL A 21 0.56 -12.29 20.89
N ASN A 22 -0.49 -12.19 21.69
CA ASN A 22 -1.83 -12.04 21.17
C ASN A 22 -2.01 -10.59 20.73
N ILE A 23 -1.99 -10.36 19.41
CA ILE A 23 -2.12 -9.02 18.82
C ILE A 23 -3.39 -8.32 19.27
N ASN A 24 -4.51 -9.05 19.43
CA ASN A 24 -5.75 -8.45 19.89
C ASN A 24 -5.61 -7.91 21.32
N GLN A 25 -4.87 -8.63 22.17
CA GLN A 25 -4.58 -8.14 23.52
C GLN A 25 -3.68 -6.90 23.47
N LEU A 26 -2.66 -6.89 22.61
CA LEU A 26 -1.84 -5.69 22.43
C LEU A 26 -2.66 -4.49 21.97
N PHE A 27 -3.65 -4.66 21.10
CA PHE A 27 -4.53 -3.55 20.72
C PHE A 27 -5.32 -3.01 21.89
N ILE A 28 -5.92 -3.90 22.70
CA ILE A 28 -6.67 -3.51 23.91
C ILE A 28 -5.76 -2.74 24.88
N ASP A 29 -4.56 -3.26 25.14
CA ASP A 29 -3.61 -2.66 26.08
C ASP A 29 -3.10 -1.31 25.56
N GLY A 30 -2.79 -1.23 24.26
CA GLY A 30 -2.33 0.00 23.60
C GLY A 30 -3.42 1.08 23.58
N GLU A 31 -4.67 0.69 23.31
CA GLU A 31 -5.81 1.61 23.30
C GLU A 31 -6.08 2.13 24.71
N LYS A 32 -6.03 1.24 25.71
CA LYS A 32 -6.14 1.63 27.12
C LYS A 32 -5.06 2.64 27.50
N ALA A 33 -3.79 2.36 27.19
CA ALA A 33 -2.68 3.26 27.47
C ALA A 33 -2.87 4.63 26.79
N TYR A 34 -3.32 4.63 25.52
CA TYR A 34 -3.61 5.86 24.79
C TYR A 34 -4.74 6.68 25.42
N LEU A 35 -5.84 6.02 25.84
CA LEU A 35 -6.98 6.67 26.52
C LEU A 35 -6.59 7.24 27.89
N GLU A 36 -5.69 6.56 28.60
CA GLU A 36 -5.11 7.03 29.88
C GLU A 36 -4.04 8.13 29.68
N SER A 37 -3.82 8.58 28.43
CA SER A 37 -2.78 9.55 28.04
C SER A 37 -1.34 9.09 28.33
N ASP A 38 -1.13 7.79 28.58
CA ASP A 38 0.20 7.18 28.61
C ASP A 38 0.65 6.87 27.18
N PHE A 39 0.94 7.94 26.43
CA PHE A 39 1.36 7.83 25.03
C PHE A 39 2.72 7.14 24.86
N SER A 40 3.55 7.13 25.91
CA SER A 40 4.84 6.42 25.89
C SER A 40 4.62 4.91 25.90
N LEU A 41 3.75 4.41 26.79
CA LEU A 41 3.37 3.00 26.81
C LEU A 41 2.60 2.60 25.55
N ALA A 42 1.66 3.44 25.09
CA ALA A 42 0.94 3.20 23.85
C ALA A 42 1.90 3.06 22.65
N LYS A 43 2.88 3.96 22.53
CA LYS A 43 3.94 3.88 21.50
C LYS A 43 4.70 2.56 21.57
N GLU A 44 5.13 2.13 22.75
CA GLU A 44 5.84 0.85 22.92
C GLU A 44 4.98 -0.33 22.47
N ILE A 45 3.72 -0.37 22.89
CA ILE A 45 2.78 -1.44 22.55
C ILE A 45 2.53 -1.49 21.04
N TYR A 46 2.19 -0.35 20.41
CA TYR A 46 1.94 -0.31 18.98
C TYR A 46 3.19 -0.60 18.16
N THR A 47 4.39 -0.26 18.65
CA THR A 47 5.66 -0.67 18.03
C THR A 47 5.79 -2.20 17.99
N LYS A 48 5.38 -2.91 19.05
CA LYS A 48 5.38 -4.39 19.03
C LYS A 48 4.43 -4.93 17.97
N ILE A 49 3.27 -4.31 17.79
CA ILE A 49 2.29 -4.70 16.75
C ILE A 49 2.88 -4.51 15.35
N THR A 50 3.52 -3.38 15.07
CA THR A 50 4.07 -3.09 13.73
C THR A 50 5.29 -3.96 13.40
N LEU A 51 6.06 -4.38 14.40
CA LEU A 51 7.15 -5.34 14.22
C LEU A 51 6.65 -6.77 13.96
N ASP A 52 5.61 -7.23 14.66
CA ASP A 52 5.07 -8.59 14.49
C ASP A 52 4.15 -8.73 13.25
N LYS A 53 3.39 -7.67 12.92
CA LYS A 53 2.55 -7.58 11.72
C LYS A 53 2.78 -6.25 11.00
N PRO A 54 3.84 -6.16 10.17
CA PRO A 54 4.11 -4.97 9.37
C PRO A 54 3.00 -4.59 8.39
N SER A 55 2.10 -5.52 8.06
CA SER A 55 0.92 -5.30 7.22
C SER A 55 -0.32 -4.80 7.98
N ASN A 56 -0.25 -4.62 9.30
CA ASN A 56 -1.35 -4.12 10.11
C ASN A 56 -1.38 -2.58 10.07
N LYS A 57 -2.33 -2.03 9.31
CA LYS A 57 -2.47 -0.59 9.13
C LYS A 57 -2.88 0.16 10.42
N ASP A 58 -3.70 -0.47 11.26
CA ASP A 58 -4.21 0.15 12.49
C ASP A 58 -3.08 0.26 13.54
N GLY A 59 -2.17 -0.71 13.57
CA GLY A 59 -0.96 -0.66 14.39
C GLY A 59 -0.05 0.50 14.00
N TRP A 60 0.18 0.70 12.70
CA TRP A 60 0.95 1.85 12.20
C TRP A 60 0.25 3.18 12.48
N PHE A 61 -1.06 3.27 12.25
CA PHE A 61 -1.84 4.47 12.52
C PHE A 61 -1.78 4.87 13.99
N ASN A 62 -2.04 3.92 14.89
CA ASN A 62 -2.03 4.18 16.33
C ASN A 62 -0.63 4.46 16.87
N LEU A 63 0.42 3.88 16.27
CA LEU A 63 1.80 4.24 16.55
C LEU A 63 2.07 5.70 16.19
N GLY A 64 1.68 6.12 14.99
CA GLY A 64 1.78 7.51 14.53
C GLY A 64 1.01 8.47 15.45
N ALA A 65 -0.22 8.12 15.82
CA ALA A 65 -1.04 8.91 16.75
C ALA A 65 -0.35 9.06 18.12
N SER A 66 0.21 7.98 18.66
CA SER A 66 0.94 8.00 19.94
C SER A 66 2.17 8.89 19.88
N LYS A 67 2.97 8.78 18.80
CA LYS A 67 4.15 9.64 18.57
C LYS A 67 3.78 11.10 18.38
N LEU A 68 2.68 11.38 17.67
CA LEU A 68 2.17 12.74 17.50
C LEU A 68 1.80 13.36 18.85
N LYS A 69 1.16 12.60 19.75
CA LYS A 69 0.84 13.05 21.11
C LYS A 69 2.06 13.30 21.99
N LEU A 70 3.18 12.63 21.70
CA LEU A 70 4.48 12.86 22.34
C LEU A 70 5.28 14.02 21.71
N GLY A 71 4.76 14.66 20.66
CA GLY A 71 5.47 15.71 19.92
C GLY A 71 6.55 15.20 18.96
N GLU A 72 6.62 13.88 18.73
CA GLU A 72 7.53 13.24 17.77
C GLU A 72 6.98 13.34 16.34
N ASN A 73 6.71 14.57 15.87
CA ASN A 73 5.94 14.83 14.66
C ASN A 73 6.52 14.15 13.41
N GLU A 74 7.82 14.27 13.16
CA GLU A 74 8.45 13.66 11.97
C GLU A 74 8.30 12.13 11.95
N ASN A 75 8.51 11.49 13.10
CA ASN A 75 8.35 10.04 13.23
C ASN A 75 6.89 9.63 13.07
N ALA A 76 5.95 10.42 13.62
CA ALA A 76 4.52 10.19 13.45
C ALA A 76 4.11 10.25 11.97
N CYS A 77 4.64 11.21 11.21
CA CYS A 77 4.40 11.34 9.78
C CYS A 77 4.82 10.09 9.00
N GLU A 78 5.97 9.51 9.32
CA GLU A 78 6.43 8.27 8.67
C GLU A 78 5.57 7.06 9.07
N ASP A 79 5.14 6.94 10.32
CA ASP A 79 4.24 5.85 10.75
C ASP A 79 2.85 5.97 10.10
N PHE A 80 2.28 7.18 10.04
CA PHE A 80 1.06 7.43 9.28
C PHE A 80 1.26 7.11 7.79
N TYR A 81 2.44 7.42 7.23
CA TYR A 81 2.74 7.06 5.85
C TYR A 81 2.75 5.55 5.62
N GLN A 82 3.28 4.76 6.57
CA GLN A 82 3.15 3.29 6.51
C GLN A 82 1.69 2.84 6.51
N ALA A 83 0.85 3.41 7.38
CA ALA A 83 -0.59 3.12 7.40
C ALA A 83 -1.27 3.50 6.07
N TYR A 84 -0.92 4.64 5.48
CA TYR A 84 -1.42 5.09 4.18
C TYR A 84 -1.06 4.12 3.04
N LEU A 85 0.18 3.61 3.00
CA LEU A 85 0.61 2.60 2.03
C LEU A 85 -0.23 1.32 2.14
N LEU A 86 -0.67 1.00 3.37
CA LEU A 86 -1.60 -0.09 3.69
C LEU A 86 -3.09 0.28 3.49
N GLN A 87 -3.36 1.38 2.78
CA GLN A 87 -4.69 1.85 2.38
C GLN A 87 -5.53 2.46 3.51
N ASP A 88 -4.89 2.91 4.58
CA ASP A 88 -5.57 3.72 5.57
C ASP A 88 -5.77 5.16 5.05
N ARG A 89 -7.02 5.55 4.82
CA ARG A 89 -7.36 6.89 4.32
C ARG A 89 -7.34 7.95 5.41
N GLU A 90 -7.55 7.55 6.66
CA GLU A 90 -7.46 8.47 7.79
C GLU A 90 -6.00 8.87 8.02
N ALA A 91 -5.06 7.93 7.84
CA ALA A 91 -3.64 8.22 7.88
C ALA A 91 -3.21 9.30 6.87
N GLN A 92 -3.74 9.27 5.64
CA GLN A 92 -3.47 10.32 4.65
C GLN A 92 -3.89 11.71 5.17
N LYS A 93 -5.08 11.80 5.75
CA LYS A 93 -5.59 13.04 6.33
C LYS A 93 -4.68 13.51 7.47
N MET A 94 -4.26 12.60 8.34
CA MET A 94 -3.31 12.92 9.42
C MET A 94 -1.98 13.48 8.89
N ILE A 95 -1.44 12.93 7.80
CA ILE A 95 -0.22 13.46 7.16
C ILE A 95 -0.47 14.87 6.63
N GLN A 96 -1.56 15.08 5.89
CA GLN A 96 -1.88 16.38 5.29
C GLN A 96 -2.09 17.48 6.35
N GLU A 97 -2.63 17.12 7.52
CA GLU A 97 -2.89 18.06 8.62
C GLU A 97 -1.66 18.34 9.49
N ASN A 98 -0.82 17.32 9.73
CA ASN A 98 0.24 17.40 10.75
C ASN A 98 1.67 17.44 10.18
N CYS A 99 1.83 17.20 8.87
CA CYS A 99 3.14 17.03 8.24
C CYS A 99 3.33 18.01 7.08
N PRO A 100 3.38 19.34 7.36
CA PRO A 100 3.68 20.31 6.32
C PRO A 100 5.05 19.99 5.71
N ASN A 101 5.13 19.91 4.39
CA ASN A 101 6.32 19.52 3.64
C ASN A 101 6.78 18.07 3.83
N PHE A 102 5.88 17.12 4.14
CA PHE A 102 6.22 15.70 4.15
C PHE A 102 7.01 15.29 2.90
N ARG A 103 8.18 14.66 3.10
CA ARG A 103 9.15 14.32 2.04
C ARG A 103 9.49 15.50 1.12
N ASN A 104 9.72 16.67 1.71
CA ASN A 104 10.06 17.91 1.02
C ASN A 104 9.03 18.33 -0.06
N GLY A 105 7.75 18.01 0.16
CA GLY A 105 6.69 18.32 -0.79
C GLY A 105 6.70 17.46 -2.05
N LEU A 106 7.45 16.35 -2.06
CA LEU A 106 7.51 15.43 -3.20
C LEU A 106 6.26 14.54 -3.32
N ILE A 107 5.32 14.63 -2.37
CA ILE A 107 4.00 13.99 -2.47
C ILE A 107 2.91 15.05 -2.37
N MET A 108 2.07 15.16 -3.40
CA MET A 108 1.07 16.22 -3.50
C MET A 108 -0.30 15.66 -3.90
N SER A 109 -1.36 16.43 -3.66
CA SER A 109 -2.67 16.10 -4.23
C SER A 109 -2.71 16.51 -5.70
N LEU A 110 -3.49 15.78 -6.51
CA LEU A 110 -3.63 16.05 -7.95
C LEU A 110 -4.00 17.51 -8.20
N ASN A 111 -4.81 18.13 -7.35
CA ASN A 111 -5.25 19.51 -7.56
C ASN A 111 -4.14 20.53 -7.32
N ASP A 112 -3.15 20.22 -6.49
CA ASP A 112 -2.11 21.14 -6.04
C ASP A 112 -0.87 21.15 -6.95
N VAL A 113 -0.77 20.21 -7.90
CA VAL A 113 0.33 20.17 -8.86
C VAL A 113 0.12 21.15 -10.02
N GLU A 114 1.22 21.75 -10.48
CA GLU A 114 1.28 22.70 -11.59
C GLU A 114 1.07 22.00 -12.94
N GLU A 115 1.78 20.89 -13.17
CA GLU A 115 1.62 20.05 -14.35
C GLU A 115 0.89 18.76 -13.98
N LYS A 116 -0.30 18.56 -14.55
CA LYS A 116 -1.08 17.32 -14.38
C LYS A 116 -0.38 16.14 -15.08
N PRO A 117 -0.55 14.92 -14.56
CA PRO A 117 0.07 13.73 -15.13
C PRO A 117 -0.51 13.41 -16.52
N LYS A 118 0.32 12.80 -17.37
CA LYS A 118 0.03 12.58 -18.78
C LYS A 118 0.45 11.19 -19.24
N PHE A 119 0.02 10.82 -20.43
CA PHE A 119 0.59 9.70 -21.17
C PHE A 119 0.81 10.08 -22.64
N LEU A 120 1.87 9.54 -23.21
CA LEU A 120 2.18 9.65 -24.63
C LEU A 120 1.75 8.37 -25.33
N TYR A 121 0.99 8.54 -26.40
CA TYR A 121 0.58 7.42 -27.26
C TYR A 121 0.73 7.82 -28.73
N GLY A 122 1.65 7.13 -29.41
CA GLY A 122 2.17 7.58 -30.70
C GLY A 122 2.91 8.90 -30.56
N LYS A 123 2.58 9.90 -31.41
CA LYS A 123 3.17 11.25 -31.38
C LYS A 123 2.32 12.28 -30.63
N LYS A 124 1.34 11.82 -29.83
CA LYS A 124 0.37 12.69 -29.16
C LYS A 124 0.43 12.53 -27.66
N GLU A 125 0.28 13.65 -26.98
CA GLU A 125 0.19 13.75 -25.52
C GLU A 125 -1.27 13.85 -25.09
N TYR A 126 -1.61 13.21 -23.98
CA TYR A 126 -2.94 13.24 -23.37
C TYR A 126 -2.81 13.35 -21.86
N LEU A 127 -3.70 14.11 -21.21
CA LEU A 127 -3.83 14.05 -19.75
C LEU A 127 -4.20 12.63 -19.33
N LEU A 128 -3.55 12.10 -18.29
CA LEU A 128 -3.87 10.77 -17.76
C LEU A 128 -5.17 10.79 -16.96
N VAL A 129 -5.49 11.91 -16.32
CA VAL A 129 -6.69 12.10 -15.49
C VAL A 129 -7.55 13.21 -16.08
N VAL A 130 -8.85 12.96 -16.19
CA VAL A 130 -9.86 13.93 -16.67
C VAL A 130 -11.04 13.89 -15.71
N GLY A 131 -11.38 15.04 -15.11
CA GLY A 131 -12.33 15.08 -14.00
C GLY A 131 -11.82 14.24 -12.84
N ASN A 132 -12.65 13.32 -12.34
CA ASN A 132 -12.34 12.46 -11.19
C ASN A 132 -11.82 11.06 -11.56
N GLY A 133 -11.49 10.82 -12.84
CA GLY A 133 -11.15 9.48 -13.33
C GLY A 133 -10.03 9.45 -14.35
N LEU A 134 -9.53 8.24 -14.65
CA LEU A 134 -8.56 8.05 -15.73
C LEU A 134 -9.17 8.41 -17.08
N ASN A 135 -8.34 8.93 -17.98
CA ASN A 135 -8.75 9.39 -19.29
C ASN A 135 -9.46 8.26 -20.07
N PRO A 136 -10.67 8.49 -20.63
CA PRO A 136 -11.40 7.48 -21.40
C PRO A 136 -10.59 6.87 -22.54
N LYS A 137 -9.69 7.64 -23.17
CA LYS A 137 -8.78 7.14 -24.20
C LYS A 137 -7.79 6.13 -23.64
N TYR A 138 -7.20 6.41 -22.47
CA TYR A 138 -6.31 5.47 -21.78
C TYR A 138 -7.05 4.17 -21.45
N ILE A 139 -8.26 4.27 -20.90
CA ILE A 139 -9.10 3.12 -20.57
C ILE A 139 -9.44 2.30 -21.84
N SER A 140 -9.73 2.96 -22.95
CA SER A 140 -9.99 2.31 -24.24
C SER A 140 -8.77 1.54 -24.77
N LEU A 141 -7.57 2.13 -24.70
CA LEU A 141 -6.32 1.46 -25.08
C LEU A 141 -6.06 0.23 -24.21
N LEU A 142 -6.21 0.35 -22.91
CA LEU A 142 -6.03 -0.74 -21.95
C LEU A 142 -7.01 -1.89 -22.22
N ASN A 143 -8.30 -1.58 -22.40
CA ASN A 143 -9.32 -2.58 -22.75
C ASN A 143 -9.01 -3.28 -24.07
N THR A 144 -8.49 -2.55 -25.06
CA THR A 144 -8.08 -3.14 -26.35
C THR A 144 -6.90 -4.09 -26.14
N ARG A 145 -5.90 -3.68 -25.36
CA ARG A 145 -4.71 -4.51 -25.07
C ARG A 145 -5.07 -5.77 -24.31
N PHE A 146 -6.00 -5.68 -23.35
CA PHE A 146 -6.56 -6.85 -22.67
C PHE A 146 -7.29 -7.80 -23.62
N LYS A 147 -8.11 -7.29 -24.55
CA LYS A 147 -8.80 -8.15 -25.53
C LYS A 147 -7.85 -8.91 -26.44
N TRP A 148 -6.70 -8.33 -26.75
CA TRP A 148 -5.70 -8.92 -27.66
C TRP A 148 -4.64 -9.75 -26.94
N SER A 149 -4.61 -9.72 -25.61
CA SER A 149 -3.76 -10.62 -24.84
C SER A 149 -4.29 -12.05 -24.93
N GLY A 150 -3.42 -12.99 -25.28
CA GLY A 150 -3.75 -14.41 -25.37
C GLY A 150 -4.16 -15.06 -24.04
N ILE A 151 -3.80 -14.41 -22.92
CA ILE A 151 -4.16 -14.81 -21.56
C ILE A 151 -5.47 -14.11 -21.15
N MET A 152 -5.49 -12.77 -21.20
CA MET A 152 -6.63 -11.99 -20.69
C MET A 152 -7.91 -12.19 -21.51
N SER A 153 -7.81 -12.46 -22.81
CA SER A 153 -8.97 -12.74 -23.68
C SER A 153 -9.76 -14.00 -23.28
N LYS A 154 -9.11 -14.95 -22.59
CA LYS A 154 -9.70 -16.23 -22.16
C LYS A 154 -10.14 -16.21 -20.70
N TYR A 155 -9.62 -15.25 -19.93
CA TYR A 155 -9.92 -15.11 -18.52
C TYR A 155 -11.41 -14.83 -18.31
N LYS A 156 -12.00 -15.51 -17.32
CA LYS A 156 -13.40 -15.36 -16.92
C LYS A 156 -13.45 -14.92 -15.47
N GLY A 157 -13.86 -13.68 -15.26
CA GLY A 157 -13.90 -13.10 -13.93
C GLY A 157 -13.83 -11.59 -13.95
N SER A 158 -13.48 -11.03 -12.82
CA SER A 158 -13.40 -9.60 -12.58
C SER A 158 -12.11 -9.25 -11.86
N ILE A 159 -11.53 -8.13 -12.27
CA ILE A 159 -10.25 -7.67 -11.75
C ILE A 159 -10.41 -6.24 -11.34
N SER A 160 -10.01 -5.95 -10.10
CA SER A 160 -9.98 -4.61 -9.56
C SER A 160 -8.54 -4.15 -9.42
N ILE A 161 -8.23 -3.01 -10.04
CA ILE A 161 -6.89 -2.44 -10.10
C ILE A 161 -6.94 -1.05 -9.47
N LEU A 162 -6.02 -0.82 -8.54
CA LEU A 162 -5.73 0.49 -7.96
C LEU A 162 -4.51 1.07 -8.68
N PHE A 163 -4.67 2.27 -9.22
CA PHE A 163 -3.63 3.03 -9.91
C PHE A 163 -3.22 4.22 -9.05
N GLN A 164 -1.92 4.42 -8.92
CA GLN A 164 -1.32 5.59 -8.32
C GLN A 164 -0.19 6.08 -9.22
N ILE A 165 0.05 7.38 -9.23
CA ILE A 165 1.07 8.00 -10.08
C ILE A 165 2.26 8.31 -9.19
N ASN A 166 3.44 7.85 -9.62
CA ASN A 166 4.69 8.11 -8.93
C ASN A 166 5.55 9.12 -9.69
N LYS A 167 6.60 9.61 -9.05
CA LYS A 167 7.57 10.55 -9.64
C LYS A 167 8.48 9.96 -10.72
N LEU A 168 8.46 8.64 -10.92
CA LEU A 168 9.39 7.91 -11.79
C LEU A 168 8.88 7.75 -13.22
N ASN A 169 7.90 8.55 -13.65
CA ASN A 169 7.21 8.40 -14.94
C ASN A 169 6.62 7.00 -15.11
N LYS A 170 6.04 6.45 -14.02
CA LYS A 170 5.39 5.15 -13.99
C LYS A 170 4.09 5.21 -13.19
N LEU A 171 3.27 4.16 -13.34
CA LEU A 171 2.14 3.91 -12.46
C LEU A 171 2.55 2.91 -11.38
N ASP A 172 2.28 3.24 -10.13
CA ASP A 172 2.23 2.28 -9.05
C ASP A 172 0.89 1.57 -9.12
N VAL A 173 0.93 0.27 -9.42
CA VAL A 173 -0.25 -0.54 -9.67
C VAL A 173 -0.39 -1.60 -8.59
N LYS A 174 -1.54 -1.62 -7.93
CA LYS A 174 -1.92 -2.69 -6.99
C LYS A 174 -3.13 -3.42 -7.52
N ILE A 175 -2.98 -4.70 -7.82
CA ILE A 175 -4.13 -5.56 -8.11
C ILE A 175 -4.79 -5.90 -6.79
N PHE A 176 -5.97 -5.31 -6.58
CA PHE A 176 -6.70 -5.39 -5.33
C PHE A 176 -7.54 -6.66 -5.22
N ARG A 177 -8.12 -7.10 -6.35
CA ARG A 177 -8.96 -8.31 -6.40
C ARG A 177 -8.81 -8.98 -7.75
N ILE A 178 -8.70 -10.30 -7.73
CA ILE A 178 -8.84 -11.18 -8.89
C ILE A 178 -9.90 -12.23 -8.52
N SER A 179 -11.03 -12.24 -9.23
CA SER A 179 -12.04 -13.29 -9.06
C SER A 179 -11.82 -14.44 -10.06
N GLY A 180 -12.75 -15.38 -10.14
CA GLY A 180 -12.59 -16.56 -11.00
C GLY A 180 -11.59 -17.57 -10.44
N ASN A 181 -10.88 -18.26 -11.34
CA ASN A 181 -9.98 -19.36 -10.97
C ASN A 181 -8.74 -18.86 -10.23
N GLN A 182 -8.66 -19.16 -8.93
CA GLN A 182 -7.54 -18.72 -8.08
C GLN A 182 -6.19 -19.30 -8.50
N LYS A 183 -6.16 -20.45 -9.20
CA LYS A 183 -4.91 -21.02 -9.72
C LYS A 183 -4.28 -20.16 -10.82
N GLU A 184 -5.06 -19.30 -11.47
CA GLU A 184 -4.61 -18.42 -12.55
C GLU A 184 -4.19 -17.03 -12.03
N ALA A 185 -4.48 -16.69 -10.77
CA ALA A 185 -4.35 -15.34 -10.24
C ALA A 185 -2.96 -14.72 -10.44
N GLU A 186 -1.89 -15.48 -10.19
CA GLU A 186 -0.51 -15.00 -10.36
C GLU A 186 -0.14 -14.77 -11.83
N ILE A 187 -0.62 -15.63 -12.74
CA ILE A 187 -0.38 -15.48 -14.18
C ILE A 187 -1.13 -14.25 -14.69
N ILE A 188 -2.40 -14.09 -14.29
CA ILE A 188 -3.22 -12.92 -14.62
C ILE A 188 -2.57 -11.63 -14.09
N LYS A 189 -2.07 -11.65 -12.87
CA LYS A 189 -1.37 -10.51 -12.27
C LYS A 189 -0.13 -10.11 -13.09
N LYS A 190 0.72 -11.07 -13.44
CA LYS A 190 1.92 -10.81 -14.26
C LYS A 190 1.56 -10.26 -15.63
N GLU A 191 0.54 -10.81 -16.28
CA GLU A 191 0.09 -10.34 -17.58
C GLU A 191 -0.43 -8.90 -17.54
N ILE A 192 -1.20 -8.54 -16.51
CA ILE A 192 -1.69 -7.17 -16.33
C ILE A 192 -0.54 -6.19 -16.14
N LEU A 193 0.43 -6.52 -15.28
CA LEU A 193 1.57 -5.65 -15.03
C LEU A 193 2.41 -5.46 -16.30
N SER A 194 2.66 -6.54 -17.05
CA SER A 194 3.33 -6.50 -18.36
C SER A 194 2.59 -5.59 -19.35
N ILE A 195 1.27 -5.75 -19.47
CA ILE A 195 0.43 -4.92 -20.34
C ILE A 195 0.50 -3.45 -19.96
N LEU A 196 0.46 -3.12 -18.67
CA LEU A 196 0.46 -1.74 -18.18
C LEU A 196 1.82 -1.05 -18.38
N ASP A 197 2.92 -1.77 -18.21
CA ASP A 197 4.29 -1.27 -18.45
C ASP A 197 4.51 -0.93 -19.93
N ASP A 198 3.92 -1.70 -20.85
CA ASP A 198 4.11 -1.54 -22.30
C ASP A 198 3.02 -0.70 -22.99
N LEU A 199 1.97 -0.28 -22.27
CA LEU A 199 0.79 0.31 -22.90
C LEU A 199 1.07 1.68 -23.55
N VAL A 200 1.75 2.55 -22.80
CA VAL A 200 2.00 3.97 -23.12
C VAL A 200 3.26 4.43 -22.37
N VAL A 201 3.84 5.55 -22.80
CA VAL A 201 4.85 6.24 -21.98
C VAL A 201 4.14 7.15 -21.01
N TYR A 202 4.31 6.91 -19.71
CA TYR A 202 3.74 7.76 -18.68
C TYR A 202 4.61 8.98 -18.42
N VAL A 203 3.97 10.09 -18.04
CA VAL A 203 4.64 11.31 -17.59
C VAL A 203 4.02 11.71 -16.27
N SER A 204 4.85 11.82 -15.24
CA SER A 204 4.42 12.16 -13.88
C SER A 204 3.82 13.57 -13.81
N ALA A 205 3.11 13.82 -12.72
CA ALA A 205 2.78 15.18 -12.33
C ALA A 205 4.04 15.96 -11.94
N LYS A 206 4.03 17.28 -12.09
CA LYS A 206 5.13 18.14 -11.64
C LYS A 206 4.68 19.31 -10.79
N SER A 207 5.57 19.69 -9.90
CA SER A 207 5.51 20.92 -9.10
C SER A 207 6.91 21.52 -9.01
N GLY A 208 7.06 22.81 -9.30
CA GLY A 208 8.36 23.46 -9.38
C GLY A 208 9.28 22.83 -10.44
N GLY A 209 8.70 22.26 -11.50
CA GLY A 209 9.43 21.55 -12.56
C GLY A 209 9.99 20.16 -12.18
N ILE A 210 9.74 19.69 -10.96
CA ILE A 210 10.20 18.37 -10.47
C ILE A 210 9.02 17.39 -10.49
N ASN A 211 9.29 16.14 -10.88
CA ASN A 211 8.30 15.07 -10.80
C ASN A 211 7.93 14.76 -9.34
N VAL A 212 6.63 14.64 -9.06
CA VAL A 212 6.10 14.35 -7.72
C VAL A 212 5.27 13.06 -7.71
N ASP A 213 5.22 12.42 -6.55
CA ASP A 213 4.26 11.37 -6.25
C ASP A 213 2.89 12.00 -5.96
N LEU A 214 1.79 11.28 -6.26
CA LEU A 214 0.44 11.75 -5.94
C LEU A 214 -0.18 10.96 -4.79
N TRP A 215 -0.92 11.66 -3.92
CA TRP A 215 -1.76 11.02 -2.90
C TRP A 215 -2.95 10.29 -3.52
N ASP A 216 -3.46 10.84 -4.63
CA ASP A 216 -4.64 10.39 -5.35
C ASP A 216 -4.47 8.98 -5.92
N LYS A 217 -5.53 8.20 -5.78
CA LYS A 217 -5.61 6.81 -6.24
C LYS A 217 -6.88 6.63 -7.07
N TRP A 218 -6.76 5.95 -8.20
CA TRP A 218 -7.90 5.62 -9.07
C TRP A 218 -8.16 4.13 -9.04
N PHE A 219 -9.43 3.77 -8.82
CA PHE A 219 -9.85 2.38 -8.77
C PHE A 219 -10.67 2.05 -10.01
N LEU A 220 -10.27 1.03 -10.76
CA LEU A 220 -11.03 0.51 -11.89
C LEU A 220 -11.32 -0.97 -11.72
N THR A 221 -12.53 -1.38 -12.09
CA THR A 221 -12.89 -2.80 -12.19
C THR A 221 -13.16 -3.16 -13.64
N PHE A 222 -12.49 -4.22 -14.09
CA PHE A 222 -12.62 -4.79 -15.42
C PHE A 222 -13.35 -6.13 -15.31
N ASN A 223 -14.42 -6.31 -16.07
CA ASN A 223 -15.17 -7.55 -16.15
C ASN A 223 -14.84 -8.27 -17.45
N PHE A 224 -14.43 -9.52 -17.35
CA PHE A 224 -14.00 -10.37 -18.46
C PHE A 224 -15.00 -11.51 -18.59
N LEU A 225 -15.67 -11.56 -19.75
CA LEU A 225 -16.64 -12.58 -20.20
C LEU A 225 -17.15 -13.49 -19.08
N MET A 226 -17.99 -12.93 -18.20
CA MET A 226 -18.94 -13.74 -17.46
C MET A 226 -19.98 -14.17 -18.50
N VAL A 227 -19.99 -15.46 -18.86
CA VAL A 227 -21.15 -16.02 -19.56
C VAL A 227 -22.34 -15.76 -18.63
N PRO A 228 -23.41 -15.08 -19.08
CA PRO A 228 -24.60 -14.95 -18.26
C PRO A 228 -25.05 -16.36 -17.86
N SER A 229 -25.24 -16.62 -16.57
CA SER A 229 -25.98 -17.80 -16.14
C SER A 229 -27.34 -17.73 -16.83
N ARG A 230 -27.58 -18.64 -17.78
CA ARG A 230 -28.90 -18.85 -18.37
C ARG A 230 -29.85 -19.38 -17.30
#